data_AF-A0A8T1N7K1-F1
#
_entry.id   AF-A0A8T1N7K1-F1
#
_cell.length_a   1.000
_cell.length_b   1.000
_cell.length_c   1.000
_cell.angle_alpha   90.00
_cell.angle_beta   90.00
_cell.angle_gamma   90.00
#
_symmetry.space_group_name_H-M   'P 1'
#
loop_
_entity.id
_entity.type
_entity.pdbx_description
1 polymer ?
#
loop_
_entity_poly.entity_id
_entity_poly.type
_entity_poly.pdbx_seq_one_letter_code
_entity_poly.pdbx_strand_id
1 'polypeptide(L)'
;MACRWIGQDLVNSIIFEKMPDTMERLNRSLMACQYKFEAAKLQKKLSGLHELESCVDQSTKDNIKMLPHIAGKLKATFSSVIRENSHLIF
;
A
#
# COMPACT_ATOMS: atom_id res chain seq x y z
N MET A 1 -20.16 -14.73 -18.36
CA MET A 1 -19.61 -15.04 -17.02
C MET A 1 -18.07 -15.04 -16.98
N ALA A 2 -17.36 -15.42 -18.05
CA ALA A 2 -15.88 -15.47 -18.09
C ALA A 2 -15.16 -14.14 -17.72
N CYS A 3 -15.65 -12.98 -18.19
CA CYS A 3 -15.02 -11.69 -17.87
C CYS A 3 -15.02 -11.35 -16.37
N ARG A 4 -16.02 -11.84 -15.61
CA ARG A 4 -16.08 -11.61 -14.15
C ARG A 4 -14.97 -12.38 -13.44
N TRP A 5 -14.70 -13.63 -13.88
CA TRP A 5 -13.62 -14.45 -13.35
C TRP A 5 -12.23 -13.91 -13.74
N ILE A 6 -12.04 -13.53 -15.01
CA ILE A 6 -10.78 -12.91 -15.47
C ILE A 6 -10.47 -11.63 -14.69
N GLY A 7 -11.49 -10.80 -14.44
CA GLY A 7 -11.30 -9.59 -13.65
C GLY A 7 -10.95 -9.86 -12.19
N GLN A 8 -11.50 -10.93 -11.60
CA GLN A 8 -11.23 -11.28 -10.21
C GLN A 8 -9.83 -11.90 -10.04
N ASP A 9 -9.40 -12.77 -10.96
CA ASP A 9 -8.03 -13.30 -11.03
C ASP A 9 -6.99 -12.20 -11.24
N LEU A 10 -7.26 -11.24 -12.14
CA LEU A 10 -6.36 -10.13 -12.39
C LEU A 10 -6.19 -9.23 -11.15
N VAL A 11 -7.29 -8.93 -10.46
CA VAL A 11 -7.26 -8.18 -9.20
C VAL A 11 -6.44 -8.93 -8.16
N ASN A 12 -6.71 -10.23 -7.98
CA ASN A 12 -6.00 -11.06 -7.00
C ASN A 12 -4.49 -11.13 -7.31
N SER A 13 -4.10 -11.28 -8.57
CA SER A 13 -2.69 -11.32 -8.98
C SER A 13 -1.96 -10.02 -8.66
N ILE A 14 -2.54 -8.86 -9.01
CA ILE A 14 -1.94 -7.54 -8.73
C ILE A 14 -1.86 -7.27 -7.22
N ILE A 15 -2.89 -7.67 -6.49
CA ILE A 15 -2.93 -7.54 -5.03
C ILE A 15 -1.86 -8.43 -4.39
N PHE A 16 -1.72 -9.67 -4.83
CA PHE A 16 -0.72 -10.62 -4.30
C PHE A 16 0.72 -10.18 -4.59
N GLU A 17 0.98 -9.53 -5.73
CA GLU A 17 2.28 -8.94 -6.05
C GLU A 17 2.61 -7.75 -5.13
N LYS A 18 1.66 -6.83 -4.91
CA LYS A 18 1.92 -5.55 -4.24
C LYS A 18 1.69 -5.55 -2.72
N MET A 19 0.83 -6.42 -2.20
CA MET A 19 0.55 -6.47 -0.77
C MET A 19 1.80 -6.79 0.07
N PRO A 20 2.64 -7.79 -0.27
CA PRO A 20 3.83 -8.11 0.51
C PRO A 20 4.77 -6.92 0.66
N ASP A 21 5.07 -6.22 -0.45
CA ASP A 21 5.91 -5.01 -0.44
C ASP A 21 5.30 -3.89 0.40
N THR A 22 3.98 -3.71 0.30
CA THR A 22 3.26 -2.69 1.08
C THR A 22 3.31 -3.01 2.57
N MET A 23 3.10 -4.28 2.93
CA MET A 23 3.15 -4.78 4.31
C MET A 23 4.56 -4.67 4.89
N GLU A 24 5.59 -5.00 4.11
CA GLU A 24 6.98 -4.85 4.53
C GLU A 24 7.33 -3.38 4.79
N ARG A 25 6.94 -2.47 3.89
CA ARG A 25 7.17 -1.03 4.07
C ARG A 25 6.47 -0.50 5.32
N LEU A 26 5.23 -0.91 5.56
CA LEU A 26 4.49 -0.60 6.80
C LEU A 26 5.25 -1.08 8.04
N ASN A 27 5.69 -2.34 8.03
CA ASN A 27 6.42 -2.93 9.16
C ASN A 27 7.73 -2.18 9.44
N ARG A 28 8.50 -1.85 8.40
CA ARG A 28 9.72 -1.05 8.50
C ARG A 28 9.46 0.35 9.07
N SER A 29 8.40 1.02 8.60
CA SER A 29 7.99 2.35 9.12
C SER A 29 7.62 2.29 10.60
N LEU A 30 6.87 1.27 11.02
CA LEU A 30 6.47 1.11 12.43
C LEU A 30 7.68 0.85 13.34
N MET A 31 8.60 -0.03 12.92
CA MET A 31 9.85 -0.27 13.66
C MET A 31 10.68 1.02 13.80
N ALA A 32 10.74 1.85 12.76
CA ALA A 32 11.43 3.13 12.82
C ALA A 32 10.77 4.10 13.83
N CYS A 33 9.44 4.13 13.89
CA CYS A 33 8.71 4.94 14.87
C CYS A 33 8.92 4.46 16.30
N GLN A 34 8.88 3.15 16.53
CA GLN A 34 9.17 2.55 17.84
C GLN A 34 10.61 2.84 18.29
N TYR A 35 11.58 2.68 17.38
CA TYR A 35 12.98 2.99 17.68
C TYR A 35 13.18 4.45 18.10
N LYS A 36 12.54 5.39 17.39
CA LYS A 36 12.57 6.82 17.75
C LYS A 36 11.98 7.09 19.13
N PHE A 37 10.88 6.43 19.47
CA PHE A 37 10.26 6.56 20.78
C PHE A 37 11.16 6.04 21.91
N GLU A 38 11.74 4.85 21.76
CA GLU A 38 12.66 4.30 22.76
C GLU A 38 13.93 5.16 22.91
N ALA A 39 14.44 5.72 21.81
CA ALA A 39 15.54 6.68 21.86
C ALA A 39 15.16 7.98 22.60
N ALA A 40 13.95 8.51 22.39
CA ALA A 40 13.46 9.69 23.09
C ALA A 40 13.26 9.44 24.60
N LYS A 41 12.84 8.21 24.96
CA LYS A 41 12.71 7.76 26.35
C LYS A 41 14.06 7.69 27.06
N LEU A 42 15.09 7.16 26.40
CA LEU A 42 16.47 7.17 26.92
C LEU A 42 16.99 8.59 27.16
N GLN A 43 16.59 9.54 26.31
CA GLN A 43 16.93 10.95 26.44
C GLN A 43 16.03 11.73 27.42
N LYS A 44 15.10 11.05 28.13
CA LYS A 44 14.11 11.66 29.03
C LYS A 44 13.32 12.81 28.38
N LYS A 45 13.07 12.71 27.08
CA LYS A 45 12.38 13.76 26.32
C LYS A 45 10.88 13.67 26.56
N LEU A 46 10.29 14.72 27.12
CA LEU A 46 8.84 14.77 27.40
C LEU A 46 7.99 14.69 26.11
N SER A 47 8.57 15.07 24.97
CA SER A 47 7.95 15.01 23.64
C SER A 47 7.95 13.63 22.98
N GLY A 48 8.50 12.59 23.62
CA GLY A 48 8.65 11.26 23.00
C GLY A 48 7.34 10.66 22.49
N LEU A 49 6.25 10.82 23.24
CA LEU A 49 4.91 10.36 22.82
C LEU A 49 4.37 11.13 21.60
N HIS A 50 4.55 12.45 21.58
CA HIS A 50 4.12 13.28 20.45
C HIS A 50 4.94 12.98 19.18
N GLU A 51 6.23 12.70 19.32
CA GLU A 51 7.09 12.28 18.21
C GLU A 51 6.70 10.90 17.68
N LEU A 52 6.28 9.98 18.56
CA LEU A 52 5.72 8.69 18.16
C LEU A 52 4.41 8.87 17.38
N GLU A 53 3.47 9.64 17.93
CA GLU A 53 2.18 9.92 17.29
C GLU A 53 2.37 10.56 15.91
N SER A 54 3.23 11.57 15.81
CA SER A 54 3.57 12.21 14.54
C SER A 54 4.23 11.23 13.55
N CYS A 55 5.12 10.36 14.02
CA CYS A 55 5.75 9.35 13.17
C CYS A 55 4.74 8.34 12.63
N VAL A 56 3.81 7.88 13.47
CA VAL A 56 2.75 6.94 13.07
C VAL A 56 1.76 7.61 12.11
N ASP A 57 1.36 8.85 12.36
CA ASP A 57 0.49 9.63 11.47
C ASP A 57 1.13 9.82 10.10
N GLN A 58 2.41 10.21 10.07
CA GLN A 58 3.16 10.36 8.82
C GLN A 58 3.29 9.02 8.08
N SER A 59 3.63 7.94 8.80
CA SER A 59 3.73 6.60 8.22
C SER A 59 2.39 6.15 7.64
N THR A 60 1.29 6.41 8.34
CA THR A 60 -0.06 6.13 7.86
C THR A 60 -0.36 6.89 6.58
N LYS A 61 -0.13 8.21 6.57
CA LYS A 61 -0.36 9.06 5.40
C LYS A 61 0.43 8.60 4.18
N ASP A 62 1.69 8.25 4.35
CA ASP A 62 2.56 7.83 3.25
C ASP A 62 2.15 6.46 2.67
N ASN A 63 1.67 5.54 3.52
CA ASN A 63 1.13 4.27 3.05
C ASN A 63 -0.24 4.43 2.38
N ILE A 64 -1.11 5.34 2.86
CA ILE A 64 -2.38 5.67 2.19
C ILE A 64 -2.12 6.25 0.79
N LYS A 65 -1.11 7.12 0.63
CA LYS A 65 -0.71 7.66 -0.69
C LYS A 65 -0.27 6.58 -1.67
N MET A 66 0.10 5.39 -1.21
CA MET A 66 0.45 4.26 -2.08
C MET A 66 -0.78 3.62 -2.73
N LEU A 67 -1.95 3.65 -2.08
CA LEU A 67 -3.18 3.00 -2.57
C LEU A 67 -3.62 3.50 -3.95
N PRO A 68 -3.64 4.82 -4.26
CA PRO A 68 -3.90 5.32 -5.61
C PRO A 68 -2.97 4.74 -6.68
N HIS A 69 -1.71 4.46 -6.37
CA HIS A 69 -0.78 3.83 -7.32
C HIS A 69 -1.11 2.36 -7.59
N ILE A 70 -1.72 1.67 -6.63
CA ILE A 70 -2.24 0.31 -6.82
C ILE A 70 -3.48 0.36 -7.72
N ALA A 71 -4.44 1.23 -7.38
CA ALA A 71 -5.64 1.45 -8.19
C ALA A 71 -5.33 1.88 -9.62
N GLY A 72 -4.31 2.73 -9.82
CA GLY A 72 -3.85 3.17 -11.13
C GLY A 72 -3.30 2.03 -11.98
N LYS A 73 -2.47 1.13 -11.39
CA LYS A 73 -2.02 -0.09 -12.09
C LYS A 73 -3.19 -0.97 -12.49
N LEU A 74 -4.13 -1.23 -11.58
CA LEU A 74 -5.34 -2.01 -11.87
C LEU A 74 -6.12 -1.41 -13.06
N LYS A 75 -6.40 -0.11 -13.03
CA LYS A 75 -7.11 0.57 -14.11
C LYS A 75 -6.38 0.44 -15.45
N ALA A 76 -5.06 0.62 -15.46
CA ALA A 76 -4.25 0.51 -16.67
C ALA A 76 -4.28 -0.92 -17.24
N THR A 77 -4.11 -1.94 -16.39
CA THR A 77 -4.14 -3.34 -16.82
C THR A 77 -5.52 -3.73 -17.34
N PHE A 78 -6.59 -3.35 -16.64
CA PHE A 78 -7.96 -3.56 -17.13
C PHE A 78 -8.20 -2.89 -18.49
N SER A 79 -7.72 -1.65 -18.66
CA SER A 79 -7.87 -0.92 -19.93
C SER A 79 -7.12 -1.60 -21.08
N SER A 80 -5.93 -2.17 -20.82
CA SER A 80 -5.18 -2.92 -21.84
C SER A 80 -5.90 -4.23 -22.21
N VAL A 81 -6.35 -4.99 -21.22
CA VAL A 81 -7.06 -6.26 -21.43
C VAL A 81 -8.34 -6.03 -22.24
N ILE A 82 -9.13 -5.00 -21.91
CA ILE A 82 -10.34 -4.64 -22.66
C ILE A 82 -10.00 -4.27 -24.11
N ARG A 83 -8.93 -3.50 -24.33
CA ARG A 83 -8.50 -3.11 -25.68
C ARG A 83 -8.04 -4.31 -26.51
N GLU A 84 -7.25 -5.21 -25.93
CA GLU A 84 -6.73 -6.41 -26.60
C GLU A 84 -7.83 -7.42 -26.93
N ASN A 85 -8.85 -7.51 -26.08
CA ASN A 85 -9.98 -8.44 -26.27
C ASN A 85 -11.20 -7.76 -26.90
N SER A 86 -11.06 -6.54 -27.44
CA SER A 86 -12.17 -5.80 -28.06
C SER A 86 -12.82 -6.58 -29.22
N HIS A 87 -12.04 -7.37 -29.97
CA HIS A 87 -12.53 -8.29 -31.01
C HIS A 87 -13.32 -9.51 -30.49
N LEU A 88 -13.29 -9.78 -29.19
CA LEU A 88 -14.07 -10.84 -28.53
C LEU A 88 -15.31 -10.28 -27.79
N ILE A 89 -15.46 -8.95 -27.77
CA ILE A 89 -16.55 -8.23 -27.09
C ILE A 89 -17.59 -7.70 -28.11
N PHE A 90 -17.19 -7.49 -29.37
CA PHE A 90 -18.08 -7.25 -30.51
C PHE A 90 -18.17 -8.51 -31.39
#